data_AF-A0A8X8X1U2-F1
#
_entry.id   AF-A0A8X8X1U2-F1
#
_cell.length_a   1.000
_cell.length_b   1.000
_cell.length_c   1.000
_cell.angle_alpha   90.00
_cell.angle_beta   90.00
_cell.angle_gamma   90.00
#
_symmetry.space_group_name_H-M   'P 1'
#
loop_
_entity.id
_entity.type
_entity.pdbx_description
1 polymer ?
#
loop_
_entity_poly.entity_id
_entity_poly.type
_entity_poly.pdbx_seq_one_letter_code
_entity_poly.pdbx_strand_id
1 'polypeptide(L)'
;MKPSYVLFGRRNHHMLVSILCDSNYQIVCIVNLALQVKQLEDGVVNLVKAADECTHLSSSIQSIGKDYQPAAELTNFSKLFDKKIKRSKADVSSVSQSQLWLRQFREAIWKVHHEGQPMPGEEQEDIIMTSTECTILNATCPLTGKPITELAEPVRSMDCKHIYEKKAIMQHLRTRTAQIRCPVTGCPKKLVVDRVDCDPFLLMEIDEMRSLNAQRATAGVIEDFTQLEQD
;
A
#
# COMPACT_ATOMS: atom_id res chain seq x y z
N MET A 1 -68.49 48.97 22.90
CA MET A 1 -68.06 48.24 21.68
C MET A 1 -67.46 46.90 22.11
N LYS A 2 -67.61 45.88 21.26
CA LYS A 2 -67.64 44.43 21.52
C LYS A 2 -66.40 43.80 22.20
N PRO A 3 -66.55 42.62 22.85
CA PRO A 3 -65.46 41.70 23.22
C PRO A 3 -65.17 40.68 22.09
N SER A 4 -63.96 40.10 22.00
CA SER A 4 -63.65 38.92 21.16
C SER A 4 -62.37 38.15 21.60
N TYR A 5 -62.58 36.89 22.02
CA TYR A 5 -61.76 35.64 22.09
C TYR A 5 -60.20 35.71 22.07
N VAL A 6 -59.43 35.26 23.09
CA VAL A 6 -59.07 33.90 23.61
C VAL A 6 -58.24 33.03 22.64
N LEU A 7 -57.03 32.57 23.06
CA LEU A 7 -56.62 31.14 23.15
C LEU A 7 -55.25 30.95 23.85
N PHE A 8 -55.29 30.08 24.87
CA PHE A 8 -54.17 29.48 25.62
C PHE A 8 -53.46 28.41 24.78
N GLY A 9 -52.15 28.18 24.95
CA GLY A 9 -51.49 27.04 24.28
C GLY A 9 -50.05 26.77 24.69
N ARG A 10 -49.88 25.91 25.69
CA ARG A 10 -48.64 25.26 26.16
C ARG A 10 -47.65 24.90 25.03
N ARG A 11 -46.34 25.15 25.23
CA ARG A 11 -45.21 24.22 25.00
C ARG A 11 -43.83 24.92 25.06
N ASN A 12 -43.32 25.15 26.27
CA ASN A 12 -41.89 25.45 26.49
C ASN A 12 -41.19 24.27 27.18
N HIS A 13 -41.28 23.09 26.57
CA HIS A 13 -40.50 21.90 26.94
C HIS A 13 -39.86 21.19 25.72
N HIS A 14 -40.01 21.76 24.51
CA HIS A 14 -39.50 21.17 23.27
C HIS A 14 -38.17 21.78 22.80
N MET A 15 -37.76 22.93 23.32
CA MET A 15 -36.52 23.60 22.87
C MET A 15 -35.27 23.17 23.65
N LEU A 16 -35.42 22.42 24.74
CA LEU A 16 -34.31 21.84 25.50
C LEU A 16 -34.06 20.36 25.19
N VAL A 17 -34.99 19.68 24.51
CA VAL A 17 -34.83 18.27 24.10
C VAL A 17 -34.18 18.15 22.72
N SER A 18 -34.28 19.16 21.86
CA SER A 18 -33.66 19.14 20.53
C SER A 18 -32.14 19.37 20.55
N ILE A 19 -31.59 20.05 21.56
CA ILE A 19 -30.13 20.29 21.65
C ILE A 19 -29.40 19.06 22.25
N LEU A 20 -30.11 18.16 22.94
CA LEU A 20 -29.53 16.92 23.49
C LEU A 20 -29.69 15.69 22.58
N CYS A 21 -30.46 15.80 21.49
CA CYS A 21 -30.57 14.72 20.49
C CYS A 21 -29.49 14.75 19.40
N ASP A 22 -28.84 15.90 19.14
CA ASP A 22 -27.80 15.98 18.09
C ASP A 22 -26.41 15.54 18.57
N SER A 23 -26.03 15.85 19.83
CA SER A 23 -24.72 15.44 20.36
C SER A 23 -24.61 13.92 20.55
N ASN A 24 -25.68 13.25 20.98
CA ASN A 24 -25.66 11.79 21.16
C ASN A 24 -25.59 11.04 19.83
N TYR A 25 -26.29 11.50 18.79
CA TYR A 25 -26.25 10.85 17.48
C TYR A 25 -24.89 11.05 16.79
N GLN A 26 -24.31 12.25 16.91
CA GLN A 26 -22.98 12.54 16.38
C GLN A 26 -21.87 11.76 17.12
N ILE A 27 -21.95 11.63 18.45
CA ILE A 27 -21.03 10.81 19.24
C ILE A 27 -21.20 9.32 18.90
N VAL A 28 -22.42 8.82 18.76
CA VAL A 28 -22.70 7.43 18.34
C VAL A 28 -22.14 7.16 16.94
N CYS A 29 -22.28 8.10 16.00
CA CYS A 29 -21.70 7.98 14.65
C CYS A 29 -20.17 7.97 14.68
N ILE A 30 -19.51 8.82 15.46
CA ILE A 30 -18.05 8.86 15.59
C ILE A 30 -17.51 7.59 16.25
N VAL A 31 -18.17 7.12 17.32
CA VAL A 31 -17.79 5.87 18.01
C VAL A 31 -18.00 4.65 17.13
N ASN A 32 -19.08 4.61 16.34
CA ASN A 32 -19.35 3.52 15.41
C ASN A 32 -18.35 3.51 14.25
N LEU A 33 -17.99 4.67 13.70
CA LEU A 33 -16.97 4.78 12.67
C LEU A 33 -15.59 4.35 13.19
N ALA A 34 -15.20 4.80 14.38
CA ALA A 34 -13.95 4.37 15.03
C ALA A 34 -13.91 2.86 15.29
N LEU A 35 -15.04 2.27 15.69
CA LEU A 35 -15.17 0.82 15.87
C LEU A 35 -15.00 0.06 14.54
N GLN A 36 -15.61 0.55 13.47
CA GLN A 36 -15.47 -0.04 12.13
C GLN A 36 -14.04 0.06 11.59
N VAL A 37 -13.36 1.19 11.79
CA VAL A 37 -11.96 1.36 11.43
C VAL A 37 -11.07 0.39 12.21
N LYS A 38 -11.32 0.22 13.51
CA LYS A 38 -10.59 -0.74 14.34
C LYS A 38 -10.83 -2.19 13.89
N GLN A 39 -12.07 -2.56 13.58
CA GLN A 39 -12.39 -3.88 13.03
C GLN A 39 -11.68 -4.13 11.70
N LEU A 40 -11.59 -3.10 10.86
CA LEU A 40 -10.85 -3.17 9.60
C LEU A 40 -9.36 -3.36 9.87
N GLU A 41 -8.76 -2.60 10.79
CA GLU A 41 -7.35 -2.76 11.20
C GLU A 41 -7.06 -4.17 11.75
N ASP A 42 -7.92 -4.70 12.61
CA ASP A 42 -7.78 -6.05 13.15
C ASP A 42 -7.88 -7.10 12.04
N GLY A 43 -8.83 -6.93 11.10
CA GLY A 43 -8.98 -7.80 9.93
C GLY A 43 -7.74 -7.76 9.02
N VAL A 44 -7.20 -6.57 8.84
CA VAL A 44 -5.98 -6.26 8.10
C VAL A 44 -4.78 -7.01 8.71
N VAL A 45 -4.55 -6.85 10.01
CA VAL A 45 -3.49 -7.55 10.77
C VAL A 45 -3.62 -9.07 10.66
N ASN A 46 -4.85 -9.60 10.72
CA ASN A 46 -5.09 -11.04 10.62
C ASN A 46 -4.80 -11.57 9.21
N LEU A 47 -5.18 -10.82 8.17
CA LEU A 47 -4.91 -11.18 6.78
C LEU A 47 -3.41 -11.31 6.51
N VAL A 48 -2.61 -10.39 7.04
CA VAL A 48 -1.15 -10.43 6.97
C VAL A 48 -0.56 -11.66 7.59
N LYS A 49 -0.95 -11.93 8.83
CA LYS A 49 -0.44 -13.09 9.55
C LYS A 49 -0.71 -14.36 8.74
N ALA A 50 -1.93 -14.49 8.20
CA ALA A 50 -2.30 -15.60 7.34
C ALA A 50 -1.48 -15.64 6.02
N ALA A 51 -1.24 -14.49 5.38
CA ALA A 51 -0.46 -14.43 4.14
C ALA A 51 1.02 -14.80 4.35
N ASP A 52 1.63 -14.31 5.43
CA ASP A 52 2.99 -14.68 5.83
C ASP A 52 3.05 -16.18 6.15
N GLU A 53 2.09 -16.71 6.93
CA GLU A 53 1.99 -18.14 7.23
C GLU A 53 1.90 -18.99 5.95
N CYS A 54 1.05 -18.62 4.99
CA CYS A 54 0.94 -19.29 3.70
C CYS A 54 2.27 -19.28 2.91
N THR A 55 3.00 -18.17 2.95
CA THR A 55 4.29 -18.03 2.26
C THR A 55 5.36 -18.92 2.91
N HIS A 56 5.39 -18.98 4.24
CA HIS A 56 6.27 -19.87 4.99
C HIS A 56 5.96 -21.35 4.75
N LEU A 57 4.67 -21.72 4.73
CA LEU A 57 4.22 -23.07 4.42
C LEU A 57 4.64 -23.46 3.01
N SER A 58 4.38 -22.62 2.01
CA SER A 58 4.77 -22.85 0.62
C SER A 58 6.28 -23.06 0.47
N SER A 59 7.08 -22.18 1.09
CA SER A 59 8.54 -22.28 1.08
C SER A 59 9.05 -23.55 1.77
N SER A 60 8.41 -23.94 2.87
CA SER A 60 8.72 -25.19 3.59
C SER A 60 8.45 -26.41 2.73
N ILE A 61 7.30 -26.45 2.03
CA ILE A 61 6.94 -27.54 1.10
C ILE A 61 7.97 -27.63 -0.02
N GLN A 62 8.29 -26.49 -0.67
CA GLN A 62 9.26 -26.47 -1.75
C GLN A 62 10.65 -26.95 -1.30
N SER A 63 11.08 -26.56 -0.11
CA SER A 63 12.35 -27.02 0.44
C SER A 63 12.34 -28.51 0.78
N ILE A 64 11.25 -29.07 1.28
CA ILE A 64 11.13 -30.54 1.44
C ILE A 64 11.28 -31.24 0.09
N GLY A 65 10.59 -30.75 -0.95
CA GLY A 65 10.68 -31.32 -2.29
C GLY A 65 12.10 -31.29 -2.87
N LYS A 66 12.85 -30.20 -2.65
CA LYS A 66 14.25 -30.07 -3.09
C LYS A 66 15.21 -30.98 -2.33
N ASP A 67 15.03 -31.08 -1.01
CA ASP A 67 15.96 -31.80 -0.13
C ASP A 67 15.67 -33.30 -0.03
N TYR A 68 14.49 -33.75 -0.50
CA TYR A 68 14.07 -35.14 -0.37
C TYR A 68 14.94 -36.08 -1.22
N GLN A 69 15.47 -37.12 -0.58
CA GLN A 69 16.16 -38.23 -1.22
C GLN A 69 15.45 -39.53 -0.85
N PRO A 70 15.06 -40.38 -1.83
CA PRO A 70 14.43 -41.66 -1.55
C PRO A 70 15.34 -42.55 -0.71
N ALA A 71 14.83 -43.04 0.43
CA ALA A 71 15.53 -43.98 1.30
C ALA A 71 14.80 -45.34 1.32
N ALA A 72 15.49 -46.39 1.78
CA ALA A 72 14.91 -47.72 1.91
C ALA A 72 13.81 -47.82 2.98
N GLU A 73 13.79 -46.87 3.93
CA GLU A 73 12.77 -46.76 4.97
C GLU A 73 11.65 -45.79 4.60
N LEU A 74 10.44 -46.09 5.08
CA LEU A 74 9.25 -45.31 4.80
C LEU A 74 9.32 -43.94 5.49
N THR A 75 9.29 -42.87 4.69
CA THR A 75 9.43 -41.51 5.21
C THR A 75 8.12 -41.02 5.83
N ASN A 76 8.17 -40.55 7.08
CA ASN A 76 7.04 -39.88 7.72
C ASN A 76 7.02 -38.39 7.37
N PHE A 77 6.31 -38.05 6.29
CA PHE A 77 6.20 -36.67 5.80
C PHE A 77 5.55 -35.71 6.80
N SER A 78 4.60 -36.18 7.62
CA SER A 78 3.95 -35.36 8.65
C SER A 78 4.98 -34.84 9.67
N LYS A 79 5.83 -35.74 10.19
CA LYS A 79 6.88 -35.36 11.14
C LYS A 79 7.95 -34.46 10.53
N LEU A 80 8.29 -34.66 9.26
CA LEU A 80 9.23 -33.80 8.53
C LEU A 80 8.67 -32.39 8.33
N PHE A 81 7.40 -32.29 7.97
CA PHE A 81 6.70 -31.03 7.76
C PHE A 81 6.63 -30.23 9.07
N ASP A 82 6.17 -30.85 10.16
CA ASP A 82 6.10 -30.23 11.49
C ASP A 82 7.47 -29.74 11.96
N LYS A 83 8.53 -30.53 11.74
CA LYS A 83 9.90 -30.15 12.10
C LYS A 83 10.36 -28.92 11.34
N LYS A 84 10.00 -28.80 10.06
CA LYS A 84 10.44 -27.69 9.20
C LYS A 84 9.65 -26.41 9.47
N ILE A 85 8.34 -26.50 9.71
CA ILE A 85 7.50 -25.38 10.17
C ILE A 85 7.98 -24.84 11.53
N LYS A 86 8.31 -25.73 12.47
CA LYS A 86 8.84 -25.32 13.78
C LYS A 86 10.16 -24.58 13.66
N ARG A 87 11.02 -24.99 12.73
CA ARG A 87 12.29 -24.32 12.45
C ARG A 87 12.08 -22.97 11.78
N SER A 88 11.18 -22.87 10.80
CA SER A 88 10.91 -21.60 10.11
C SER A 88 10.26 -20.55 11.02
N LYS A 89 9.48 -20.97 12.02
CA LYS A 89 8.89 -20.06 13.01
C LYS A 89 9.91 -19.46 14.00
N ALA A 90 11.09 -20.07 14.13
CA ALA A 90 12.17 -19.58 14.99
C ALA A 90 13.07 -18.53 14.31
N ASP A 91 13.06 -18.44 12.97
CA ASP A 91 13.87 -17.49 12.19
C ASP A 91 13.14 -16.17 11.88
N VAL A 92 12.03 -15.88 12.57
CA VAL A 92 11.18 -14.70 12.30
C VAL A 92 11.84 -13.45 12.89
N SER A 93 12.71 -12.83 12.10
CA SER A 93 13.26 -11.48 12.35
C SER A 93 13.33 -10.60 11.10
N SER A 94 12.80 -11.05 9.96
CA SER A 94 12.70 -10.18 8.78
C SER A 94 11.39 -9.40 8.82
N VAL A 95 11.50 -8.07 8.86
CA VAL A 95 10.39 -7.15 8.55
C VAL A 95 9.80 -7.58 7.21
N SER A 96 8.65 -8.25 7.24
CA SER A 96 7.95 -8.72 6.04
C SER A 96 7.39 -7.51 5.28
N GLN A 97 7.17 -7.63 3.96
CA GLN A 97 6.37 -6.66 3.20
C GLN A 97 4.98 -6.43 3.83
N SER A 98 4.55 -7.40 4.64
CA SER A 98 3.37 -7.36 5.49
C SER A 98 3.44 -6.35 6.65
N GLN A 99 4.61 -5.79 6.98
CA GLN A 99 4.74 -4.65 7.91
C GLN A 99 4.59 -3.31 7.15
N LEU A 100 5.06 -3.25 5.90
CA LEU A 100 5.00 -2.04 5.08
C LEU A 100 3.57 -1.62 4.76
N TRP A 101 2.72 -2.55 4.31
CA TRP A 101 1.33 -2.20 3.99
C TRP A 101 0.52 -1.85 5.27
N LEU A 102 0.88 -2.42 6.42
CA LEU A 102 0.22 -2.19 7.71
C LEU A 102 0.51 -0.77 8.19
N ARG A 103 1.76 -0.34 7.99
CA ARG A 103 2.19 1.05 8.14
C ARG A 103 1.45 1.97 7.18
N GLN A 104 1.42 1.66 5.88
CA GLN A 104 0.69 2.46 4.88
C GLN A 104 -0.81 2.61 5.20
N PHE A 105 -1.44 1.54 5.67
CA PHE A 105 -2.84 1.55 6.10
C PHE A 105 -3.05 2.48 7.30
N ARG A 106 -2.17 2.41 8.31
CA ARG A 106 -2.21 3.30 9.48
C ARG A 106 -1.97 4.76 9.11
N GLU A 107 -0.99 5.03 8.24
CA GLU A 107 -0.71 6.37 7.72
C GLU A 107 -1.89 6.94 6.94
N ALA A 108 -2.57 6.12 6.13
CA ALA A 108 -3.76 6.53 5.39
C ALA A 108 -4.93 6.88 6.32
N ILE A 109 -5.18 6.07 7.37
CA ILE A 109 -6.18 6.38 8.40
C ILE A 109 -5.81 7.67 9.13
N TRP A 110 -4.54 7.81 9.51
CA TRP A 110 -4.04 8.99 10.22
C TRP A 110 -4.27 10.27 9.42
N LYS A 111 -3.92 10.26 8.12
CA LYS A 111 -4.08 11.39 7.20
C LYS A 111 -5.52 11.90 7.09
N VAL A 112 -6.52 11.01 7.15
CA VAL A 112 -7.94 11.40 7.08
C VAL A 112 -8.36 12.26 8.28
N HIS A 113 -7.75 12.04 9.45
CA HIS A 113 -8.12 12.73 10.69
C HIS A 113 -7.14 13.82 11.11
N HIS A 114 -5.93 13.83 10.57
CA HIS A 114 -4.81 14.68 11.03
C HIS A 114 -3.99 15.20 9.84
N GLU A 115 -4.65 15.80 8.83
CA GLU A 115 -3.99 16.34 7.65
C GLU A 115 -2.87 17.34 8.04
N GLY A 116 -1.66 17.10 7.53
CA GLY A 116 -0.48 17.93 7.80
C GLY A 116 0.25 17.64 9.11
N GLN A 117 -0.22 16.69 9.94
CA GLN A 117 0.48 16.28 11.16
C GLN A 117 1.11 14.88 10.99
N PRO A 118 2.40 14.70 11.34
CA PRO A 118 3.02 13.37 11.34
C PRO A 118 2.38 12.45 12.40
N MET A 119 2.32 11.16 12.11
CA MET A 119 1.75 10.17 13.03
C MET A 119 2.61 10.06 14.30
N PRO A 120 2.05 10.20 15.51
CA PRO A 120 2.80 10.16 16.76
C PRO A 120 3.24 8.73 17.07
N GLY A 121 4.52 8.54 17.40
CA GLY A 121 5.08 7.27 17.90
C GLY A 121 6.10 6.55 17.02
N GLU A 122 6.54 7.13 15.89
CA GLU A 122 7.58 6.55 15.03
C GLU A 122 8.92 7.31 15.11
N GLU A 123 9.35 7.73 16.30
CA GLU A 123 10.65 8.43 16.47
C GLU A 123 11.82 7.49 16.81
N GLN A 124 11.62 6.18 16.96
CA GLN A 124 12.68 5.25 17.39
C GLN A 124 12.62 3.89 16.68
N GLU A 125 12.52 3.89 15.36
CA GLU A 125 13.30 2.96 14.56
C GLU A 125 14.08 3.84 13.61
N ASP A 126 15.41 3.65 13.56
CA ASP A 126 16.31 4.43 12.73
C ASP A 126 15.60 4.84 11.44
N ILE A 127 15.63 6.14 11.14
CA ILE A 127 15.54 6.61 9.76
C ILE A 127 16.79 6.04 9.08
N ILE A 128 16.79 4.73 8.81
CA ILE A 128 17.32 4.26 7.56
C ILE A 128 16.42 4.96 6.58
N MET A 129 16.93 6.07 6.08
CA MET A 129 16.54 6.67 4.83
C MET A 129 16.88 5.67 3.70
N THR A 130 16.44 4.42 3.84
CA THR A 130 16.15 3.54 2.73
C THR A 130 14.93 4.17 2.11
N SER A 131 15.22 5.19 1.28
CA SER A 131 14.46 5.54 0.09
C SER A 131 13.44 4.45 -0.15
N THR A 132 12.16 4.69 0.16
CA THR A 132 11.09 3.69 0.04
C THR A 132 11.38 2.93 -1.25
N GLU A 133 11.77 1.66 -1.13
CA GLU A 133 12.42 0.94 -2.22
C GLU A 133 11.38 0.83 -3.33
N CYS A 134 11.38 1.81 -4.24
CA CYS A 134 10.42 1.89 -5.30
C CYS A 134 10.61 0.62 -6.12
N THR A 135 9.62 -0.28 -6.09
CA THR A 135 9.61 -1.50 -6.90
C THR A 135 9.68 -1.18 -8.41
N ILE A 136 9.50 0.10 -8.76
CA ILE A 136 9.65 0.66 -10.11
C ILE A 136 11.11 0.55 -10.56
N LEU A 137 11.36 -0.36 -11.49
CA LEU A 137 12.70 -0.66 -12.00
C LEU A 137 13.20 0.30 -13.09
N ASN A 138 12.33 1.17 -13.62
CA ASN A 138 12.70 2.08 -14.70
C ASN A 138 12.10 3.48 -14.49
N ALA A 139 12.91 4.52 -14.67
CA ALA A 139 12.49 5.91 -14.51
C ALA A 139 11.64 6.44 -15.69
N THR A 140 11.89 5.90 -16.89
CA THR A 140 11.20 6.27 -18.13
C THR A 140 10.70 5.05 -18.87
N CYS A 141 9.66 5.22 -19.68
CA CYS A 141 9.18 4.19 -20.59
C CYS A 141 10.22 3.98 -21.71
N PRO A 142 10.75 2.77 -21.90
CA PRO A 142 11.78 2.49 -22.90
C PRO A 142 11.35 2.70 -24.36
N LEU A 143 10.03 2.78 -24.61
CA LEU A 143 9.48 2.94 -25.96
C LEU A 143 9.11 4.39 -26.29
N THR A 144 8.61 5.15 -25.31
CA THR A 144 8.15 6.54 -25.52
C THR A 144 9.10 7.58 -24.97
N GLY A 145 10.04 7.19 -24.11
CA GLY A 145 10.94 8.08 -23.38
C GLY A 145 10.28 8.90 -22.27
N LYS A 146 8.95 8.84 -22.14
CA LYS A 146 8.22 9.57 -21.10
C LYS A 146 8.57 9.05 -19.71
N PRO A 147 8.66 9.92 -18.69
CA PRO A 147 8.84 9.47 -17.32
C PRO A 147 7.64 8.65 -16.87
N ILE A 148 7.86 7.65 -16.03
CA ILE A 148 6.80 6.75 -15.57
C ILE A 148 5.67 7.50 -14.86
N THR A 149 6.01 8.58 -14.16
CA THR A 149 5.05 9.47 -13.51
C THR A 149 4.12 10.20 -14.48
N GLU A 150 4.42 10.28 -15.78
CA GLU A 150 3.61 11.00 -16.78
C GLU A 150 2.89 10.06 -17.77
N LEU A 151 2.94 8.75 -17.54
CA LEU A 151 2.22 7.80 -18.37
C LEU A 151 0.71 7.89 -18.14
N ALA A 152 -0.05 7.86 -19.24
CA ALA A 152 -1.50 7.92 -19.18
C ALA A 152 -2.09 6.55 -18.84
N GLU A 153 -1.61 5.50 -19.50
CA GLU A 153 -1.99 4.11 -19.23
C GLU A 153 -0.73 3.27 -18.97
N PRO A 154 -0.17 3.31 -17.74
CA PRO A 154 1.00 2.51 -17.39
C PRO A 154 0.63 1.02 -17.34
N VAL A 155 1.49 0.17 -17.90
CA VAL A 155 1.38 -1.29 -17.81
C VAL A 155 2.73 -1.89 -17.45
N ARG A 156 2.73 -3.01 -16.73
CA ARG A 156 3.93 -3.69 -16.24
C ARG A 156 4.00 -5.11 -16.77
N SER A 157 5.21 -5.54 -17.11
CA SER A 157 5.46 -6.94 -17.43
C SER A 157 5.56 -7.78 -16.15
N MET A 158 4.80 -8.87 -16.08
CA MET A 158 4.86 -9.83 -14.97
C MET A 158 6.17 -10.61 -14.90
N ASP A 159 6.98 -10.60 -15.97
CA ASP A 159 8.24 -11.35 -16.08
C ASP A 159 9.48 -10.58 -15.65
N CYS A 160 9.46 -9.26 -15.85
CA CYS A 160 10.61 -8.39 -15.63
C CYS A 160 10.29 -7.12 -14.85
N LYS A 161 9.02 -6.89 -14.48
CA LYS A 161 8.51 -5.73 -13.74
C LYS A 161 8.78 -4.35 -14.36
N HIS A 162 9.31 -4.28 -15.58
CA HIS A 162 9.45 -3.02 -16.31
C HIS A 162 8.09 -2.45 -16.75
N ILE A 163 7.99 -1.13 -16.72
CA ILE A 163 6.77 -0.36 -16.97
C ILE A 163 6.81 0.32 -18.33
N TYR A 164 5.68 0.30 -19.04
CA TYR A 164 5.51 0.84 -20.38
C TYR A 164 4.22 1.64 -20.51
N GLU A 165 4.16 2.50 -21.53
CA GLU A 165 2.89 3.05 -22.03
C GLU A 165 2.13 1.96 -22.79
N LYS A 166 0.88 1.68 -22.42
CA LYS A 166 0.05 0.61 -22.98
C LYS A 166 -0.02 0.62 -24.51
N LYS A 167 -0.30 1.78 -25.11
CA LYS A 167 -0.44 1.90 -26.57
C LYS A 167 0.87 1.57 -27.28
N ALA A 168 1.99 2.06 -26.75
CA ALA A 168 3.31 1.84 -27.33
C ALA A 168 3.74 0.38 -27.24
N ILE A 169 3.57 -0.25 -26.07
CA ILE A 169 3.97 -1.66 -25.90
C ILE A 169 3.08 -2.60 -26.71
N MET A 170 1.77 -2.35 -26.78
CA MET A 170 0.86 -3.17 -27.59
C MET A 170 1.18 -3.07 -29.08
N GLN A 171 1.54 -1.88 -29.58
CA GLN A 171 2.00 -1.72 -30.96
C GLN A 171 3.35 -2.44 -31.20
N HIS A 172 4.29 -2.31 -30.26
CA HIS A 172 5.57 -3.01 -30.32
C HIS A 172 5.39 -4.52 -30.36
N LEU A 173 4.49 -5.08 -29.54
CA LEU A 173 4.16 -6.50 -29.49
C LEU A 173 3.49 -7.02 -30.77
N ARG A 174 2.68 -6.20 -31.44
CA ARG A 174 1.99 -6.58 -32.68
C ARG A 174 2.89 -6.58 -33.92
N THR A 175 3.98 -5.81 -33.91
CA THR A 175 4.81 -5.61 -35.12
C THR A 175 5.86 -6.70 -35.35
N ARG A 176 6.09 -7.62 -34.40
CA ARG A 176 7.10 -8.68 -34.53
C ARG A 176 6.49 -10.04 -34.13
N THR A 177 6.41 -10.95 -35.09
CA THR A 177 5.59 -12.17 -35.03
C THR A 177 6.16 -13.33 -34.21
N ALA A 178 7.35 -13.23 -33.61
CA ALA A 178 7.84 -14.28 -32.71
C ALA A 178 8.83 -13.73 -31.68
N GLN A 179 8.36 -13.63 -30.43
CA GLN A 179 9.16 -13.41 -29.21
C GLN A 179 10.00 -12.12 -29.18
N ILE A 180 9.31 -11.03 -28.84
CA ILE A 180 9.94 -9.75 -28.55
C ILE A 180 10.60 -9.79 -27.18
N ARG A 181 11.88 -9.40 -27.13
CA ARG A 181 12.59 -9.17 -25.87
C ARG A 181 12.14 -7.86 -25.25
N CYS A 182 12.24 -7.77 -23.93
CA CYS A 182 12.06 -6.52 -23.22
C CYS A 182 12.95 -5.42 -23.85
N PRO A 183 12.40 -4.24 -24.16
CA PRO A 183 13.16 -3.15 -24.79
C PRO A 183 14.10 -2.42 -23.82
N VAL A 184 14.09 -2.77 -22.53
CA VAL A 184 15.08 -2.29 -21.56
C VAL A 184 16.44 -2.90 -21.87
N THR A 185 17.44 -2.06 -22.02
CA THR A 185 18.84 -2.48 -22.23
C THR A 185 19.27 -3.45 -21.13
N GLY A 186 19.77 -4.63 -21.53
CA GLY A 186 20.29 -5.64 -20.61
C GLY A 186 19.24 -6.60 -20.03
N CYS A 187 17.94 -6.43 -20.32
CA CYS A 187 16.92 -7.38 -19.86
C CYS A 187 16.81 -8.60 -20.81
N PRO A 188 17.06 -9.84 -20.34
CA PRO A 188 16.99 -11.03 -21.19
C PRO A 188 15.56 -11.57 -21.38
N LYS A 189 14.58 -11.01 -20.65
CA LYS A 189 13.21 -11.53 -20.59
C LYS A 189 12.45 -11.24 -21.90
N LYS A 190 11.60 -12.18 -22.28
CA LYS A 190 10.69 -12.06 -23.43
C LYS A 190 9.35 -11.52 -22.95
N LEU A 191 8.72 -10.68 -23.74
CA LEU A 191 7.41 -10.12 -23.46
C LEU A 191 6.33 -10.93 -24.19
N VAL A 192 5.24 -11.19 -23.48
CA VAL A 192 4.03 -11.86 -23.97
C VAL A 192 2.87 -10.91 -23.69
N VAL A 193 1.95 -10.76 -24.65
CA VAL A 193 0.82 -9.82 -24.58
C VAL A 193 0.01 -10.04 -23.31
N ASP A 194 -0.35 -11.28 -23.00
CA ASP A 194 -1.16 -11.65 -21.82
C ASP A 194 -0.42 -11.48 -20.48
N ARG A 195 0.86 -11.10 -20.51
CA ARG A 195 1.71 -10.92 -19.33
C ARG A 195 2.21 -9.50 -19.17
N VAL A 196 1.61 -8.57 -19.91
CA VAL A 196 1.80 -7.12 -19.76
C VAL A 196 0.46 -6.51 -19.43
N ASP A 197 0.28 -6.13 -18.17
CA ASP A 197 -0.99 -5.59 -17.67
C ASP A 197 -0.75 -4.51 -16.61
N CYS A 198 -1.78 -3.71 -16.33
CA CYS A 198 -1.78 -2.78 -15.21
C CYS A 198 -2.23 -3.53 -13.95
N ASP A 199 -1.27 -4.04 -13.17
CA ASP A 199 -1.60 -4.65 -11.89
C ASP A 199 -2.15 -3.61 -10.89
N PRO A 200 -2.97 -4.00 -9.89
CA PRO A 200 -3.59 -3.06 -8.96
C PRO A 200 -2.61 -2.21 -8.15
N PHE A 201 -1.36 -2.67 -7.96
CA PHE A 201 -0.35 -1.98 -7.17
C PHE A 201 0.45 -0.98 -8.01
N LEU A 202 0.56 -1.19 -9.32
CA LEU A 202 1.30 -0.33 -10.24
C LEU A 202 0.88 1.14 -10.13
N LEU A 203 -0.42 1.42 -10.06
CA LEU A 203 -0.92 2.79 -9.97
C LEU A 203 -0.59 3.43 -8.62
N MET A 204 -0.69 2.66 -7.54
CA MET A 204 -0.35 3.11 -6.19
C MET A 204 1.13 3.45 -6.07
N GLU A 205 2.02 2.59 -6.59
CA GLU A 205 3.47 2.83 -6.58
C GLU A 205 3.84 4.06 -7.43
N ILE A 206 3.16 4.28 -8.56
CA ILE A 206 3.40 5.48 -9.39
C ILE A 206 2.90 6.74 -8.67
N ASP A 207 1.77 6.67 -7.98
CA ASP A 207 1.20 7.80 -7.23
C ASP A 207 2.06 8.18 -6.02
N GLU A 208 2.60 7.18 -5.32
CA GLU A 208 3.58 7.37 -4.26
C GLU A 208 4.85 8.06 -4.81
N MET A 209 5.38 7.59 -5.95
CA MET A 209 6.53 8.23 -6.59
C MET A 209 6.25 9.68 -7.01
N ARG A 210 5.03 9.99 -7.49
CA ARG A 210 4.61 11.37 -7.78
C ARG A 210 4.59 12.23 -6.52
N SER A 211 4.03 11.70 -5.43
CA SER A 211 3.93 12.40 -4.15
C SER A 211 5.31 12.72 -3.56
N LEU A 212 6.23 11.75 -3.58
CA LEU A 212 7.61 11.94 -3.14
C LEU A 212 8.36 12.96 -3.99
N ASN A 213 8.18 12.93 -5.32
CA ASN A 213 8.80 13.90 -6.22
C ASN A 213 8.26 15.33 -5.97
N ALA A 214 6.96 15.47 -5.70
CA ALA A 214 6.36 16.76 -5.35
C ALA A 214 6.93 17.30 -4.03
N GLN A 215 7.05 16.46 -3.01
CA GLN A 215 7.64 16.84 -1.72
C GLN A 215 9.11 17.28 -1.86
N ARG A 216 9.90 16.56 -2.66
CA ARG A 216 11.29 16.93 -2.97
C ARG A 216 11.39 18.27 -3.69
N ALA A 217 10.49 18.54 -4.65
CA ALA A 217 10.44 19.82 -5.33
C ALA A 217 10.11 20.98 -4.38
N THR A 218 9.21 20.77 -3.40
CA THR A 218 8.90 21.77 -2.38
C THR A 218 10.00 21.95 -1.34
N ALA A 219 10.72 20.89 -0.96
CA ALA A 219 11.81 20.96 0.03
C ALA A 219 13.12 21.55 -0.51
N GLY A 220 13.29 21.61 -1.84
CA GLY A 220 14.43 22.27 -2.49
C GLY A 220 14.41 23.80 -2.42
N VAL A 221 13.33 24.40 -1.91
CA VAL A 221 13.21 25.85 -1.68
C VAL A 221 13.59 26.15 -0.22
N ILE A 222 14.85 25.91 0.14
CA ILE A 222 15.44 26.52 1.34
C ILE A 222 16.22 27.73 0.83
N GLU A 223 15.67 28.93 1.04
CA GLU A 223 16.40 30.18 0.77
C GLU A 223 17.59 30.27 1.73
N ASP A 224 18.79 30.23 1.16
CA ASP A 224 20.05 30.46 1.86
C ASP A 224 20.14 31.93 2.28
N PHE A 225 19.83 32.20 3.55
CA PHE A 225 19.85 33.55 4.15
C PHE A 225 21.13 33.88 4.92
N THR A 226 22.23 33.16 4.72
CA THR A 226 23.49 33.48 5.39
C THR A 226 24.38 34.40 4.54
N GLN A 227 23.94 35.65 4.34
CA GLN A 227 24.86 36.74 4.01
C GLN A 227 25.63 37.14 5.27
N LEU A 228 26.96 37.02 5.19
CA LEU A 228 27.92 37.43 6.19
C LEU A 228 27.91 38.98 6.30
N GLU A 229 27.55 39.52 7.46
CA GLU A 229 27.96 40.89 7.80
C GLU A 229 29.41 40.85 8.29
N GLN A 230 30.33 41.32 7.46
CA GLN A 230 31.72 41.62 7.81
C GLN A 230 31.79 43.01 8.45
N ASP A 231 32.37 43.04 9.66
CA ASP A 231 33.11 44.08 10.39
C ASP A 231 32.76 45.58 10.20
#